data_AF-A0A8S3GF63-F1
#
_entry.id   AF-A0A8S3GF63-F1
#
_cell.length_a   1.000
_cell.length_b   1.000
_cell.length_c   1.000
_cell.angle_alpha   90.00
_cell.angle_beta   90.00
_cell.angle_gamma   90.00
#
_symmetry.space_group_name_H-M   'P 1'
#
loop_
_entity.id
_entity.type
_entity.pdbx_description
1 polymer ?
#
loop_
_entity_poly.entity_id
_entity_poly.type
_entity_poly.pdbx_seq_one_letter_code
_entity_poly.pdbx_strand_id
1 'polypeptide(L)'
;AKQFPFKLVSSAWDLSSSLRSKIITGFSGTNDTQLLLPVHIRQYDLPELQKTDAIVVNNLLQPENENYQSLLINSTSEIILNKIINYKETINVILDVGALFIDGTNREIAVKWLNLSDRNQIDYIVYFDCDSIVVGDRQSHHCPFVTSPASERLDRCIFYLDEIHTRGTDFKFPVGFKAAVTLGNGLTKDRFVQA
;
A
#
# COMPACT_ATOMS: atom_id res chain seq x y z
N ALA A 1 12.87 12.29 -45.68
CA ALA A 1 12.71 12.54 -44.23
C ALA A 1 12.73 14.05 -43.99
N LYS A 2 11.76 14.61 -43.26
CA LYS A 2 11.74 16.05 -42.92
C LYS A 2 12.83 16.33 -41.89
N GLN A 3 13.81 17.15 -42.24
CA GLN A 3 14.84 17.66 -41.33
C GLN A 3 14.51 19.10 -40.98
N PHE A 4 14.50 19.42 -39.68
CA PHE A 4 14.35 20.78 -39.19
C PHE A 4 15.72 21.33 -38.80
N PRO A 5 16.00 22.62 -39.05
CA PRO A 5 17.29 23.25 -38.75
C PRO A 5 17.56 23.35 -37.24
N PHE A 6 16.53 23.28 -36.41
CA PHE A 6 16.65 23.29 -34.95
C PHE A 6 15.81 22.19 -34.34
N LYS A 7 16.37 21.49 -33.35
CA LYS A 7 15.67 20.51 -32.52
C LYS A 7 15.41 21.14 -31.15
N LEU A 8 14.15 21.39 -30.83
CA LEU A 8 13.77 21.74 -29.48
C LEU A 8 13.90 20.49 -28.61
N VAL A 9 14.78 20.55 -27.61
CA VAL A 9 14.96 19.50 -26.61
C VAL A 9 14.73 20.13 -25.25
N SER A 10 13.91 19.49 -24.43
CA SER A 10 13.68 19.86 -23.04
C SER A 10 13.62 18.57 -22.22
N SER A 11 14.21 18.61 -21.04
CA SER A 11 14.17 17.60 -20.01
C SER A 11 13.35 18.11 -18.81
N ALA A 12 13.03 17.22 -17.86
CA ALA A 12 12.38 17.64 -16.62
C ALA A 12 13.24 18.64 -15.82
N TRP A 13 14.57 18.56 -15.91
CA TRP A 13 15.50 19.50 -15.26
C TRP A 13 15.44 20.92 -15.83
N ASP A 14 15.06 21.06 -17.11
CA ASP A 14 14.88 22.38 -17.73
C ASP A 14 13.64 23.11 -17.17
N LEU A 15 12.72 22.38 -16.52
CA LEU A 15 11.59 23.00 -15.81
C LEU A 15 12.07 23.82 -14.62
N SER A 16 13.11 23.34 -13.93
CA SER A 16 13.81 23.98 -12.83
C SER A 16 15.09 24.67 -13.30
N SER A 17 15.08 25.36 -14.44
CA SER A 17 16.27 26.11 -14.87
C SER A 17 16.24 27.51 -14.26
N SER A 18 17.35 27.94 -13.67
CA SER A 18 17.53 29.33 -13.21
C SER A 18 17.52 30.35 -14.36
N LEU A 19 17.67 29.89 -15.61
CA LEU A 19 17.61 30.73 -16.82
C LEU A 19 16.17 31.09 -17.21
N ARG A 20 15.16 30.47 -16.59
CA ARG A 20 13.75 30.77 -16.86
C ARG A 20 13.34 32.04 -16.11
N SER A 21 12.75 32.99 -16.84
CA SER A 21 12.24 34.25 -16.29
C SER A 21 10.91 34.12 -15.52
N LYS A 22 10.29 32.94 -15.52
CA LYS A 22 8.98 32.69 -14.90
C LYS A 22 9.13 31.94 -13.59
N ILE A 23 8.31 32.32 -12.60
CA ILE A 23 8.19 31.63 -11.32
C ILE A 23 7.76 30.18 -11.59
N ILE A 24 8.53 29.24 -11.04
CA ILE A 24 8.20 27.82 -11.07
C ILE A 24 7.55 27.52 -9.72
N THR A 25 6.22 27.44 -9.71
CA THR A 25 5.45 26.97 -8.55
C THR A 25 5.01 25.55 -8.85
N GLY A 26 5.32 24.63 -7.95
CA GLY A 26 4.88 23.25 -7.99
C GLY A 26 4.23 22.88 -6.66
N PHE A 27 3.47 21.80 -6.67
CA PHE A 27 2.92 21.19 -5.47
C PHE A 27 3.80 20.01 -5.09
N SER A 28 4.36 20.02 -3.88
CA SER A 28 4.98 18.84 -3.28
C SER A 28 3.96 18.14 -2.40
N GLY A 29 3.83 16.83 -2.54
CA GLY A 29 2.92 16.03 -1.71
C GLY A 29 3.46 15.80 -0.31
N THR A 30 4.74 15.45 -0.17
CA THR A 30 5.39 15.19 1.12
C THR A 30 6.68 16.00 1.26
N ASN A 31 7.06 16.30 2.50
CA ASN A 31 8.25 17.10 2.82
C ASN A 31 9.56 16.27 2.79
N ASP A 32 9.44 14.93 2.74
CA ASP A 32 10.60 14.02 2.90
C ASP A 32 11.67 14.19 1.81
N THR A 33 11.31 14.76 0.66
CA THR A 33 12.22 14.96 -0.50
C THR A 33 12.76 16.38 -0.63
N GLN A 34 12.54 17.26 0.36
CA GLN A 34 13.01 18.65 0.34
C GLN A 34 14.50 18.78 -0.01
N LEU A 35 15.34 17.88 0.51
CA LEU A 35 16.78 17.88 0.28
C LEU A 35 17.19 17.48 -1.15
N LEU A 36 16.27 16.90 -1.93
CA LEU A 36 16.49 16.51 -3.32
C LEU A 36 16.15 17.63 -4.30
N LEU A 37 15.56 18.74 -3.82
CA LEU A 37 15.22 19.87 -4.67
C LEU A 37 16.49 20.55 -5.22
N PRO A 38 16.49 20.99 -6.49
CA PRO A 38 17.54 21.83 -7.03
C PRO A 38 17.81 23.05 -6.15
N VAL A 39 19.08 23.45 -6.03
CA VAL A 39 19.56 24.51 -5.11
C VAL A 39 18.80 25.85 -5.20
N HIS A 40 18.26 26.19 -6.37
CA HIS A 40 17.53 27.45 -6.58
C HIS A 40 16.01 27.32 -6.37
N ILE A 41 15.48 26.10 -6.19
CA ILE A 41 14.10 25.89 -5.79
C ILE A 41 14.02 26.09 -4.28
N ARG A 42 13.04 26.92 -3.87
CA ARG A 42 12.70 27.11 -2.46
C ARG A 42 11.36 26.48 -2.20
N GLN A 43 11.32 25.60 -1.21
CA GLN A 43 10.06 25.08 -0.69
C GLN A 43 9.37 26.17 0.14
N TYR A 44 8.07 26.30 -0.04
CA TYR A 44 7.25 27.23 0.73
C TYR A 44 6.25 26.43 1.56
N ASP A 45 6.63 26.15 2.82
CA ASP A 45 5.82 25.37 3.73
C ASP A 45 4.70 26.24 4.33
N LEU A 46 3.46 25.89 3.99
CA LEU A 46 2.29 26.55 4.54
C LEU A 46 2.15 26.24 6.03
N PRO A 47 2.02 27.24 6.92
CA PRO A 47 1.87 27.02 8.35
C PRO A 47 0.72 26.07 8.71
N GLU A 48 -0.36 26.07 7.91
CA GLU A 48 -1.51 25.19 8.11
C GLU A 48 -1.18 23.71 7.88
N LEU A 49 -0.18 23.40 7.05
CA LEU A 49 0.21 22.04 6.67
C LEU A 49 1.37 21.48 7.51
N GLN A 50 2.04 22.28 8.34
CA GLN A 50 3.16 21.81 9.17
C GLN A 50 2.81 20.65 10.11
N LYS A 51 1.52 20.45 10.40
CA LYS A 51 1.05 19.40 11.32
C LYS A 51 0.88 18.04 10.66
N THR A 52 0.89 17.94 9.32
CA THR A 52 0.56 16.68 8.61
C THR A 52 1.53 15.55 8.96
N ASP A 53 2.82 15.86 9.08
CA ASP A 53 3.84 14.86 9.43
C ASP A 53 3.63 14.33 10.85
N ALA A 54 3.24 15.21 11.78
CA ALA A 54 2.92 14.83 13.15
C ALA A 54 1.63 13.99 13.24
N ILE A 55 0.65 14.22 12.35
CA ILE A 55 -0.58 13.41 12.28
C ILE A 55 -0.25 11.96 11.93
N VAL A 56 0.64 11.73 10.96
CA VAL A 56 1.08 10.37 10.58
C VAL A 56 1.68 9.65 11.78
N VAL A 57 2.62 10.28 12.49
CA VAL A 57 3.25 9.69 13.68
C VAL A 57 2.21 9.46 14.78
N ASN A 58 1.30 10.41 14.99
CA ASN A 58 0.23 10.26 15.98
C ASN A 58 -0.71 9.09 15.65
N ASN A 59 -0.99 8.83 14.37
CA ASN A 59 -1.79 7.68 13.94
C ASN A 59 -1.05 6.36 14.20
N LEU A 60 0.26 6.30 13.90
CA LEU A 60 1.07 5.10 14.17
C LEU A 60 1.19 4.79 15.67
N LEU A 61 1.22 5.82 16.51
CA LEU A 61 1.34 5.68 17.97
C LEU A 61 -0.02 5.50 18.68
N GLN A 62 -1.11 5.29 17.95
CA GLN A 62 -2.40 4.99 18.58
C GLN A 62 -2.33 3.63 19.32
N PRO A 63 -2.99 3.48 20.48
CA PRO A 63 -2.96 2.25 21.29
C PRO A 63 -3.34 0.98 20.51
N GLU A 64 -4.19 1.09 19.50
CA GLU A 64 -4.60 0.01 18.62
C GLU A 64 -3.41 -0.62 17.87
N ASN A 65 -2.39 0.19 17.56
CA ASN A 65 -1.19 -0.19 16.81
C ASN A 65 -0.03 -0.67 17.69
N GLU A 66 -0.19 -0.69 19.02
CA GLU A 66 0.89 -1.08 19.95
C GLU A 66 1.12 -2.61 20.01
N ASN A 67 0.30 -3.41 19.32
CA ASN A 67 0.41 -4.86 19.33
C ASN A 67 1.30 -5.36 18.19
N TYR A 68 2.39 -6.03 18.53
CA TYR A 68 3.26 -6.69 17.55
C TYR A 68 3.56 -8.13 17.95
N GLN A 69 3.79 -8.99 16.96
CA GLN A 69 4.25 -10.35 17.18
C GLN A 69 5.54 -10.61 16.42
N SER A 70 6.54 -11.13 17.12
CA SER A 70 7.74 -11.63 16.46
C SER A 70 7.46 -12.96 15.76
N LEU A 71 8.10 -13.12 14.61
CA LEU A 71 8.14 -14.35 13.85
C LEU A 71 9.48 -15.03 14.07
N LEU A 72 9.48 -16.36 13.96
CA LEU A 72 10.72 -17.13 13.96
C LEU A 72 11.44 -16.90 12.63
N ILE A 73 12.76 -17.03 12.65
CA ILE A 73 13.58 -17.04 11.43
C ILE A 73 13.06 -18.16 10.52
N ASN A 74 12.83 -17.85 9.23
CA ASN A 74 12.28 -18.75 8.22
C ASN A 74 10.84 -19.23 8.47
N SER A 75 10.00 -18.40 9.09
CA SER A 75 8.56 -18.68 9.17
C SER A 75 7.95 -18.79 7.76
N THR A 76 7.22 -19.86 7.48
CA THR A 76 6.50 -20.05 6.21
C THR A 76 5.22 -19.22 6.17
N SER A 77 4.67 -18.99 4.97
CA SER A 77 3.36 -18.35 4.79
C SER A 77 2.28 -18.95 5.70
N GLU A 78 2.25 -20.28 5.82
CA GLU A 78 1.27 -21.00 6.65
C GLU A 78 1.39 -20.67 8.13
N ILE A 79 2.62 -20.55 8.68
CA ILE A 79 2.82 -20.17 10.08
C ILE A 79 2.34 -18.74 10.32
N ILE A 80 2.62 -17.83 9.38
CA ILE A 80 2.21 -16.43 9.46
C ILE A 80 0.68 -16.32 9.40
N LEU A 81 0.04 -16.97 8.43
CA LEU A 81 -1.42 -16.98 8.31
C LEU A 81 -2.09 -17.57 9.55
N ASN A 82 -1.57 -18.67 10.10
CA ASN A 82 -2.11 -19.24 11.33
C ASN A 82 -2.00 -18.28 12.52
N LYS A 83 -0.92 -17.50 12.64
CA LYS A 83 -0.82 -16.46 13.68
C LYS A 83 -1.85 -15.35 13.49
N ILE A 84 -2.09 -14.93 12.25
CA ILE A 84 -3.08 -13.89 11.91
C ILE A 84 -4.50 -14.35 12.24
N ILE A 85 -4.85 -15.58 11.88
CA ILE A 85 -6.20 -16.13 12.09
C ILE A 85 -6.49 -16.40 13.57
N ASN A 86 -5.46 -16.82 14.32
CA ASN A 86 -5.58 -17.06 15.76
C ASN A 86 -5.37 -15.78 16.59
N TYR A 87 -5.28 -14.62 15.96
CA TYR A 87 -5.23 -13.36 16.68
C TYR A 87 -6.54 -13.13 17.46
N LYS A 88 -6.46 -12.39 18.57
CA LYS A 88 -7.61 -12.13 19.47
C LYS A 88 -8.81 -11.49 18.77
N GLU A 89 -8.56 -10.82 17.65
CA GLU A 89 -9.54 -10.08 16.86
C GLU A 89 -9.44 -10.49 15.40
N THR A 90 -10.56 -10.41 14.68
CA THR A 90 -10.58 -10.73 13.25
C THR A 90 -9.74 -9.72 12.47
N ILE A 91 -8.75 -10.22 11.74
CA ILE A 91 -7.97 -9.43 10.79
C ILE A 91 -8.63 -9.54 9.42
N ASN A 92 -8.92 -8.40 8.80
CA ASN A 92 -9.59 -8.33 7.49
C ASN A 92 -8.61 -8.01 6.36
N VAL A 93 -7.50 -7.35 6.67
CA VAL A 93 -6.52 -6.90 5.67
C VAL A 93 -5.13 -7.37 6.06
N ILE A 94 -4.38 -7.89 5.09
CA ILE A 94 -2.93 -8.12 5.20
C ILE A 94 -2.25 -7.11 4.27
N LEU A 95 -1.37 -6.32 4.87
CA LEU A 95 -0.50 -5.38 4.16
C LEU A 95 0.92 -5.95 4.17
N ASP A 96 1.29 -6.69 3.11
CA ASP A 96 2.59 -7.33 3.00
C ASP A 96 3.69 -6.38 2.49
N VAL A 97 3.92 -5.30 3.23
CA VAL A 97 4.95 -4.31 2.90
C VAL A 97 6.37 -4.80 3.25
N GLY A 98 6.48 -5.75 4.19
CA GLY A 98 7.72 -6.38 4.61
C GLY A 98 8.15 -7.57 3.77
N ALA A 99 7.39 -7.94 2.73
CA ALA A 99 7.63 -9.07 1.84
C ALA A 99 7.89 -10.38 2.61
N LEU A 100 7.05 -10.69 3.62
CA LEU A 100 7.23 -11.87 4.47
C LEU A 100 6.65 -13.14 3.85
N PHE A 101 5.75 -13.04 2.88
CA PHE A 101 5.15 -14.18 2.19
C PHE A 101 5.98 -14.60 0.96
N ILE A 102 7.18 -15.14 1.21
CA ILE A 102 8.17 -15.45 0.17
C ILE A 102 7.90 -16.76 -0.59
N ASP A 103 7.06 -17.65 -0.06
CA ASP A 103 6.84 -19.02 -0.54
C ASP A 103 5.53 -19.19 -1.35
N GLY A 104 5.04 -18.12 -1.98
CA GLY A 104 3.88 -18.19 -2.87
C GLY A 104 3.60 -16.90 -3.62
N THR A 105 2.82 -17.04 -4.70
CA THR A 105 2.23 -15.91 -5.41
C THR A 105 1.10 -15.26 -4.60
N ASN A 106 0.75 -14.01 -4.89
CA ASN A 106 -0.38 -13.32 -4.25
C ASN A 106 -1.66 -14.17 -4.24
N ARG A 107 -1.95 -14.84 -5.36
CA ARG A 107 -3.09 -15.75 -5.49
C ARG A 107 -3.00 -16.93 -4.54
N GLU A 108 -1.84 -17.59 -4.44
CA GLU A 108 -1.67 -18.76 -3.57
C GLU A 108 -1.83 -18.37 -2.10
N ILE A 109 -1.25 -17.24 -1.68
CA ILE A 109 -1.37 -16.74 -0.31
C ILE A 109 -2.82 -16.35 0.00
N ALA A 110 -3.45 -15.59 -0.90
CA ALA A 110 -4.84 -15.19 -0.82
C ALA A 110 -5.80 -16.39 -0.67
N VAL A 111 -5.67 -17.40 -1.54
CA VAL A 111 -6.52 -18.60 -1.50
C VAL A 111 -6.27 -19.42 -0.25
N LYS A 112 -5.01 -19.59 0.18
CA LYS A 112 -4.68 -20.26 1.45
C LYS A 112 -5.35 -19.55 2.63
N TRP A 113 -5.24 -18.22 2.70
CA TRP A 113 -5.84 -17.45 3.78
C TRP A 113 -7.37 -17.53 3.77
N LEU A 114 -8.00 -17.44 2.60
CA LEU A 114 -9.44 -17.64 2.48
C LEU A 114 -9.82 -19.00 3.05
N ASN A 115 -9.20 -20.09 2.60
CA ASN A 115 -9.50 -21.45 3.04
C ASN A 115 -9.40 -21.68 4.55
N LEU A 116 -8.48 -21.00 5.23
CA LEU A 116 -8.30 -21.06 6.68
C LEU A 116 -9.28 -20.14 7.45
N SER A 117 -9.90 -19.15 6.80
CA SER A 117 -10.82 -18.19 7.40
C SER A 117 -12.23 -18.75 7.63
N ASP A 118 -12.97 -18.22 8.62
CA ASP A 118 -14.33 -18.65 8.95
C ASP A 118 -15.30 -18.54 7.75
N ARG A 119 -15.88 -19.67 7.36
CA ARG A 119 -16.81 -19.79 6.23
C ARG A 119 -18.16 -19.11 6.47
N ASN A 120 -18.54 -18.87 7.73
CA ASN A 120 -19.79 -18.19 8.05
C ASN A 120 -19.66 -16.67 7.93
N GLN A 121 -18.45 -16.14 8.03
CA GLN A 121 -18.18 -14.70 8.01
C GLN A 121 -17.60 -14.22 6.68
N ILE A 122 -16.66 -14.99 6.12
CA ILE A 122 -15.85 -14.57 4.98
C ILE A 122 -16.13 -15.44 3.75
N ASP A 123 -16.61 -14.81 2.69
CA ASP A 123 -16.95 -15.47 1.42
C ASP A 123 -15.88 -15.23 0.34
N TYR A 124 -15.18 -14.09 0.41
CA TYR A 124 -14.33 -13.61 -0.67
C TYR A 124 -12.94 -13.17 -0.18
N ILE A 125 -11.93 -13.37 -1.04
CA ILE A 125 -10.59 -12.80 -0.89
C ILE A 125 -10.30 -11.87 -2.06
N VAL A 126 -9.82 -10.67 -1.76
CA VAL A 126 -9.38 -9.68 -2.74
C VAL A 126 -7.87 -9.61 -2.74
N TYR A 127 -7.26 -9.68 -3.92
CA TYR A 127 -5.81 -9.58 -4.07
C TYR A 127 -5.46 -9.01 -5.44
N PHE A 128 -4.19 -8.64 -5.62
CA PHE A 128 -3.67 -8.19 -6.90
C PHE A 128 -3.07 -9.36 -7.69
N ASP A 129 -3.52 -9.51 -8.94
CA ASP A 129 -2.88 -10.34 -9.94
C ASP A 129 -2.31 -9.43 -11.03
N CYS A 130 -0.97 -9.31 -11.04
CA CYS A 130 -0.30 -8.19 -11.71
C CYS A 130 -0.95 -6.86 -11.25
N ASP A 131 -1.28 -5.95 -12.18
CA ASP A 131 -1.86 -4.65 -11.85
C ASP A 131 -3.40 -4.65 -11.72
N SER A 132 -4.03 -5.83 -11.68
CA SER A 132 -5.50 -5.95 -11.66
C SER A 132 -6.01 -6.49 -10.33
N ILE A 133 -7.08 -5.87 -9.81
CA ILE A 133 -7.76 -6.33 -8.59
C ILE A 133 -8.66 -7.52 -8.93
N VAL A 134 -8.33 -8.67 -8.35
CA VAL A 134 -9.04 -9.94 -8.54
C VAL A 134 -9.70 -10.35 -7.24
N VAL A 135 -10.88 -10.94 -7.38
CA VAL A 135 -11.65 -11.56 -6.28
C VAL A 135 -11.69 -13.06 -6.48
N GLY A 136 -11.27 -13.79 -5.45
CA GLY A 136 -11.48 -15.24 -5.33
C GLY A 136 -12.65 -15.56 -4.40
N ASP A 137 -13.49 -16.54 -4.78
CA ASP A 137 -14.53 -17.09 -3.91
C ASP A 137 -14.15 -18.46 -3.33
N ARG A 138 -15.02 -19.00 -2.47
CA ARG A 138 -14.85 -20.35 -1.85
C ARG A 138 -14.93 -21.51 -2.85
N GLN A 139 -15.42 -21.28 -4.07
CA GLN A 139 -15.54 -22.26 -5.13
C GLN A 139 -14.34 -22.21 -6.11
N SER A 140 -13.33 -21.40 -5.78
CA SER A 140 -12.14 -21.14 -6.62
C SER A 140 -12.46 -20.43 -7.94
N HIS A 141 -13.59 -19.72 -8.02
CA HIS A 141 -13.83 -18.80 -9.12
C HIS A 141 -13.08 -17.50 -8.87
N HIS A 142 -12.51 -16.96 -9.95
CA HIS A 142 -11.79 -15.70 -9.92
C HIS A 142 -12.39 -14.74 -10.93
N CYS A 143 -12.68 -13.51 -10.51
CA CYS A 143 -13.25 -12.48 -11.38
C CYS A 143 -12.73 -11.09 -11.00
N PRO A 144 -12.84 -10.10 -11.91
CA PRO A 144 -12.50 -8.71 -11.58
C PRO A 144 -13.35 -8.19 -10.44
N PHE A 145 -12.73 -7.45 -9.51
CA PHE A 145 -13.42 -6.91 -8.32
C PHE A 145 -14.66 -6.08 -8.67
N VAL A 146 -14.55 -5.20 -9.67
CA VAL A 146 -15.62 -4.29 -10.10
C VAL A 146 -16.88 -5.03 -10.56
N THR A 147 -16.73 -6.22 -11.15
CA THR A 147 -17.85 -7.03 -11.65
C THR A 147 -18.34 -8.07 -10.65
N SER A 148 -17.69 -8.18 -9.51
CA SER A 148 -17.96 -9.21 -8.51
C SER A 148 -18.98 -8.73 -7.46
N PRO A 149 -19.77 -9.64 -6.86
CA PRO A 149 -20.62 -9.33 -5.71
C PRO A 149 -19.84 -8.83 -4.48
N ALA A 150 -18.53 -9.11 -4.42
CA ALA A 150 -17.66 -8.69 -3.32
C ALA A 150 -17.53 -7.16 -3.22
N SER A 151 -17.71 -6.43 -4.33
CA SER A 151 -17.66 -4.96 -4.36
C SER A 151 -18.78 -4.30 -3.53
N GLU A 152 -19.92 -4.98 -3.39
CA GLU A 152 -21.08 -4.52 -2.62
C GLU A 152 -21.13 -5.12 -1.21
N ARG A 153 -20.32 -6.15 -0.93
CA ARG A 153 -20.34 -6.95 0.31
C ARG A 153 -18.96 -7.00 0.97
N LEU A 154 -18.34 -5.83 1.12
CA LEU A 154 -16.99 -5.70 1.68
C LEU A 154 -16.87 -6.31 3.08
N ASP A 155 -17.95 -6.33 3.86
CA ASP A 155 -18.03 -6.95 5.18
C ASP A 155 -17.75 -8.46 5.18
N ARG A 156 -17.85 -9.13 4.02
CA ARG A 156 -17.58 -10.56 3.85
C ARG A 156 -16.31 -10.83 3.05
N CYS A 157 -15.49 -9.79 2.86
CA CYS A 157 -14.25 -9.82 2.12
C CYS A 157 -13.06 -9.70 3.08
N ILE A 158 -12.00 -10.43 2.76
CA ILE A 158 -10.65 -10.20 3.27
C ILE A 158 -9.76 -9.71 2.13
N PHE A 159 -8.66 -9.02 2.45
CA PHE A 159 -7.82 -8.32 1.47
C PHE A 159 -6.36 -8.63 1.68
N TYR A 160 -5.70 -9.21 0.68
CA TYR A 160 -4.26 -9.41 0.67
C TYR A 160 -3.62 -8.42 -0.30
N LEU A 161 -2.86 -7.46 0.24
CA LEU A 161 -2.18 -6.42 -0.53
C LEU A 161 -0.67 -6.60 -0.37
N ASP A 162 0.03 -6.78 -1.48
CA ASP A 162 1.49 -6.91 -1.48
C ASP A 162 2.19 -5.55 -1.43
N GLU A 163 3.52 -5.56 -1.32
CA GLU A 163 4.34 -4.34 -1.30
C GLU A 163 4.02 -3.39 -2.45
N ILE A 164 3.91 -3.90 -3.68
CA ILE A 164 3.80 -3.06 -4.88
C ILE A 164 2.42 -2.38 -4.94
N HIS A 165 1.38 -3.09 -4.53
CA HIS A 165 -0.01 -2.66 -4.72
C HIS A 165 -0.66 -2.09 -3.45
N THR A 166 0.08 -2.03 -2.33
CA THR A 166 -0.28 -1.18 -1.17
C THR A 166 -0.34 0.30 -1.53
N ARG A 167 0.40 0.73 -2.57
CA ARG A 167 0.48 2.14 -2.98
C ARG A 167 -0.49 2.47 -4.12
N GLY A 168 -1.28 3.53 -3.95
CA GLY A 168 -2.14 4.06 -5.01
C GLY A 168 -3.49 3.35 -5.19
N THR A 169 -3.83 2.43 -4.28
CA THR A 169 -5.14 1.76 -4.25
C THR A 169 -5.99 2.32 -3.11
N ASP A 170 -7.18 2.83 -3.42
CA ASP A 170 -8.11 3.38 -2.44
C ASP A 170 -9.30 2.41 -2.23
N PHE A 171 -9.21 1.58 -1.20
CA PHE A 171 -10.33 0.76 -0.74
C PHE A 171 -11.07 1.47 0.40
N LYS A 172 -12.37 1.69 0.21
CA LYS A 172 -13.25 2.22 1.26
C LYS A 172 -13.65 1.10 2.22
N PHE A 173 -12.73 0.74 3.11
CA PHE A 173 -12.99 -0.32 4.08
C PHE A 173 -14.15 0.04 5.03
N PRO A 174 -15.01 -0.94 5.39
CA PRO A 174 -16.02 -0.76 6.42
C PRO A 174 -15.41 -0.37 7.77
N VAL A 175 -16.19 0.35 8.58
CA VAL A 175 -15.78 0.73 9.94
C VAL A 175 -15.50 -0.54 10.76
N GLY A 176 -14.37 -0.55 11.48
CA GLY A 176 -13.96 -1.66 12.34
C GLY A 176 -13.06 -2.69 11.66
N PHE A 177 -12.76 -2.52 10.37
CA PHE A 177 -11.74 -3.33 9.70
C PHE A 177 -10.38 -3.21 10.37
N LYS A 178 -9.71 -4.36 10.53
CA LYS A 178 -8.37 -4.42 11.11
C LYS A 178 -7.37 -4.98 10.11
N ALA A 179 -6.19 -4.38 10.09
CA ALA A 179 -5.10 -4.78 9.24
C ALA A 179 -3.96 -5.40 10.05
N ALA A 180 -3.32 -6.42 9.50
CA ALA A 180 -2.01 -6.87 9.92
C ALA A 180 -0.97 -6.37 8.91
N VAL A 181 0.02 -5.62 9.39
CA VAL A 181 1.13 -5.10 8.58
C VAL A 181 2.35 -5.98 8.79
N THR A 182 2.97 -6.44 7.71
CA THR A 182 4.20 -7.22 7.79
C THR A 182 5.41 -6.30 7.90
N LEU A 183 6.34 -6.61 8.80
CA LEU A 183 7.56 -5.83 9.03
C LEU A 183 8.78 -6.66 8.64
N GLY A 184 9.44 -6.26 7.56
CA GLY A 184 10.61 -6.92 7.00
C GLY A 184 11.92 -6.21 7.34
N ASN A 185 13.04 -6.91 7.18
CA ASN A 185 14.36 -6.30 7.34
C ASN A 185 14.59 -5.24 6.24
N GLY A 186 15.15 -4.09 6.62
CA GLY A 186 15.39 -2.98 5.69
C GLY A 186 14.13 -2.20 5.29
N LEU A 187 12.97 -2.47 5.91
CA LEU A 187 11.77 -1.67 5.68
C LEU A 187 12.00 -0.23 6.14
N THR A 188 11.93 0.70 5.19
CA THR A 188 12.05 2.14 5.46
C THR A 188 10.78 2.69 6.11
N LYS A 189 10.91 3.76 6.91
CA LYS A 189 9.76 4.50 7.47
C LYS A 189 8.72 4.84 6.40
N ASP A 190 9.15 5.38 5.25
CA ASP A 190 8.22 5.87 4.23
C ASP A 190 7.36 4.77 3.63
N ARG A 191 7.95 3.59 3.40
CA ARG A 191 7.21 2.40 2.95
C ARG A 191 6.23 1.93 4.01
N PHE A 192 6.66 1.87 5.27
CA PHE A 192 5.79 1.46 6.38
C PHE A 192 4.60 2.40 6.56
N VAL A 193 4.83 3.71 6.49
CA VAL A 193 3.78 4.75 6.61
C VAL A 193 2.77 4.73 5.46
N GLN A 194 3.19 4.30 4.28
CA GLN A 194 2.36 4.31 3.07
C GLN A 194 1.47 3.07 2.93
N ALA A 195 1.81 1.98 3.64
CA ALA A 195 1.00 0.78 3.70
C ALA A 195 -0.18 0.98 4.64
#